data_AF-A0A7Z2T5C5-F1
#
_entry.id   AF-A0A7Z2T5C5-F1
#
_cell.length_a   1.000
_cell.length_b   1.000
_cell.length_c   1.000
_cell.angle_alpha   90.00
_cell.angle_beta   90.00
_cell.angle_gamma   90.00
#
_symmetry.space_group_name_H-M   'P 1'
#
loop_
_entity.id
_entity.type
_entity.pdbx_description
1 polymer ?
#
loop_
_entity_poly.entity_id
_entity_poly.type
_entity_poly.pdbx_seq_one_letter_code
_entity_poly.pdbx_strand_id
1 'polypeptide(L)'
;MAAKQGLQRFRDMNQDRLEKIGQQLQKQQMQSARFEQNVEQLKSIYDECQVIDGESAMAWRNRHQLRDDLQHLEKLQQQHFALAQAEQRRLQSHLQQQNVRVKSLDTVLDKRRKIELSKAMRTEQRLNDEIGAQRYFQRRLNGSLPQ
;
A
#
# COMPACT_ATOMS: atom_id res chain seq x y z
N MET A 1 27.93 -1.79 11.50
CA MET A 1 27.61 -1.71 10.06
C MET A 1 26.57 -2.76 9.62
N ALA A 2 26.77 -4.06 9.88
CA ALA A 2 25.87 -5.14 9.45
C ALA A 2 24.40 -5.00 9.92
N ALA A 3 24.15 -4.67 11.20
CA ALA A 3 22.79 -4.48 11.73
C ALA A 3 22.04 -3.28 11.13
N LYS A 4 22.78 -2.29 10.59
CA LYS A 4 22.21 -1.09 9.96
C LYS A 4 21.71 -1.41 8.55
N GLN A 5 22.49 -2.20 7.80
CA GLN A 5 22.08 -2.73 6.50
C GLN A 5 20.92 -3.74 6.63
N GLY A 6 20.90 -4.56 7.68
CA GLY A 6 19.81 -5.51 7.92
C GLY A 6 18.44 -4.84 8.13
N LEU A 7 18.38 -3.79 8.97
CA LEU A 7 17.12 -3.09 9.23
C LEU A 7 16.62 -2.32 8.01
N GLN A 8 17.53 -1.70 7.25
CA GLN A 8 17.17 -1.02 6.00
C GLN A 8 16.61 -2.01 4.98
N ARG A 9 17.30 -3.15 4.75
CA ARG A 9 16.81 -4.22 3.87
C ARG A 9 15.45 -4.75 4.31
N PHE A 10 15.24 -4.92 5.61
CA PHE A 10 13.95 -5.35 6.13
C PHE A 10 12.84 -4.32 5.86
N ARG A 11 13.14 -3.03 6.00
CA ARG A 11 12.22 -1.94 5.63
C ARG A 11 11.89 -2.00 4.14
N ASP A 12 12.88 -2.13 3.28
CA ASP A 12 12.71 -2.18 1.83
C ASP A 12 11.85 -3.39 1.41
N MET A 13 12.09 -4.57 2.01
CA MET A 13 11.24 -5.75 1.79
C MET A 13 9.77 -5.53 2.20
N ASN A 14 9.51 -4.76 3.27
CA ASN A 14 8.13 -4.45 3.67
C ASN A 14 7.50 -3.39 2.77
N GLN A 15 8.29 -2.46 2.24
CA GLN A 15 7.86 -1.50 1.22
C GLN A 15 7.44 -2.23 -0.07
N ASP A 16 8.26 -3.17 -0.57
CA ASP A 16 7.93 -3.99 -1.74
C ASP A 16 6.63 -4.78 -1.54
N ARG A 17 6.42 -5.32 -0.33
CA ARG A 17 5.18 -6.03 0.02
C ARG A 17 3.98 -5.09 0.01
N LEU A 18 4.12 -3.88 0.57
CA LEU A 18 3.07 -2.87 0.56
C LEU A 18 2.66 -2.52 -0.87
N GLU A 19 3.63 -2.32 -1.76
CA GLU A 19 3.39 -2.02 -3.18
C GLU A 19 2.68 -3.18 -3.89
N LYS A 20 3.10 -4.42 -3.66
CA LYS A 20 2.43 -5.62 -4.21
C LYS A 20 0.97 -5.72 -3.77
N ILE A 21 0.69 -5.46 -2.50
CA ILE A 21 -0.70 -5.46 -1.99
C ILE A 21 -1.50 -4.32 -2.62
N GLY A 22 -0.88 -3.14 -2.80
CA GLY A 22 -1.50 -2.02 -3.51
C GLY A 22 -1.90 -2.38 -4.94
N GLN A 23 -1.00 -3.05 -5.68
CA GLN A 23 -1.28 -3.53 -7.03
C GLN A 23 -2.40 -4.60 -7.05
N GLN A 24 -2.39 -5.54 -6.09
CA GLN A 24 -3.45 -6.53 -5.96
C GLN A 24 -4.81 -5.88 -5.68
N LEU A 25 -4.85 -4.89 -4.78
CA LEU A 25 -6.05 -4.14 -4.47
C LEU A 25 -6.61 -3.42 -5.70
N GLN A 26 -5.74 -2.77 -6.49
CA GLN A 26 -6.16 -2.10 -7.73
C GLN A 26 -6.73 -3.11 -8.75
N LYS A 27 -6.08 -4.27 -8.91
CA LYS A 27 -6.61 -5.35 -9.76
C LYS A 27 -7.98 -5.83 -9.29
N GLN A 28 -8.15 -6.00 -7.98
CA GLN A 28 -9.41 -6.43 -7.39
C GLN A 28 -10.52 -5.39 -7.60
N GLN A 29 -10.21 -4.09 -7.46
CA GLN A 29 -11.16 -3.01 -7.73
C GLN A 29 -11.62 -3.00 -9.19
N MET A 30 -10.69 -3.15 -10.14
CA MET A 30 -11.04 -3.27 -11.55
C MET A 30 -11.93 -4.49 -11.83
N GLN A 31 -11.64 -5.61 -11.17
CA GLN A 31 -12.46 -6.83 -11.31
C GLN A 31 -13.87 -6.63 -10.74
N SER A 32 -13.99 -5.97 -9.58
CA SER A 32 -15.28 -5.66 -8.97
C SER A 32 -16.13 -4.76 -9.88
N ALA A 33 -15.53 -3.73 -10.46
CA ALA A 33 -16.21 -2.83 -11.41
C ALA A 33 -16.70 -3.58 -12.67
N ARG A 34 -15.92 -4.56 -13.16
CA ARG A 34 -16.34 -5.41 -14.28
C ARG A 34 -17.54 -6.28 -13.93
N PHE A 35 -17.59 -6.85 -12.73
CA PHE A 35 -18.75 -7.64 -12.31
C PHE A 35 -20.01 -6.79 -12.22
N GLU A 36 -19.90 -5.57 -11.71
CA GLU A 36 -21.01 -4.61 -11.66
C GLU A 36 -21.52 -4.26 -13.06
N GLN A 37 -20.60 -3.93 -13.99
CA GLN A 37 -20.94 -3.67 -15.38
C GLN A 37 -21.60 -4.88 -16.07
N ASN A 38 -21.10 -6.10 -15.81
CA ASN A 38 -21.69 -7.32 -16.38
C ASN A 38 -23.12 -7.54 -15.87
N VAL A 39 -23.42 -7.23 -14.60
CA VAL A 39 -24.78 -7.31 -14.06
C VAL A 39 -25.71 -6.33 -14.77
N GLU A 40 -25.27 -5.10 -15.01
CA GLU A 40 -26.05 -4.10 -15.75
C GLU A 40 -26.32 -4.55 -17.18
N GLN A 41 -25.33 -5.12 -17.87
CA GLN A 41 -25.50 -5.67 -19.21
C GLN A 41 -26.48 -6.84 -19.24
N LEU A 42 -26.39 -7.77 -18.29
CA LEU A 42 -27.32 -8.90 -18.19
C LEU A 42 -28.76 -8.42 -17.96
N LYS A 43 -28.95 -7.36 -17.15
CA LYS A 43 -30.26 -6.73 -16.96
C LYS A 43 -30.79 -6.10 -18.25
N SER A 44 -29.96 -5.37 -18.99
CA SER A 44 -30.34 -4.80 -20.30
C SER A 44 -30.80 -5.89 -21.27
N ILE A 45 -30.02 -6.98 -21.39
CA ILE A 45 -30.37 -8.10 -22.27
C ILE A 45 -31.66 -8.78 -21.81
N TYR A 46 -31.86 -8.92 -20.49
CA TYR A 46 -33.08 -9.48 -19.94
C TYR A 46 -34.31 -8.61 -20.28
N ASP A 47 -34.18 -7.29 -20.18
CA ASP A 47 -35.22 -6.33 -20.54
C ASP A 47 -35.52 -6.32 -22.04
N GLU A 48 -34.54 -6.59 -22.90
CA GLU A 48 -34.72 -6.79 -24.35
C GLU A 48 -35.44 -8.11 -24.67
N CYS A 49 -35.41 -9.09 -23.76
CA CYS A 49 -36.03 -10.40 -23.93
C CYS A 49 -37.54 -10.43 -23.62
N GLN A 50 -38.25 -9.30 -23.67
CA GLN A 50 -39.70 -9.22 -23.42
C GLN A 50 -40.53 -10.07 -24.39
N VAL A 51 -41.67 -10.59 -23.92
CA VAL A 51 -42.57 -11.43 -24.73
C VAL A 51 -43.26 -10.57 -25.79
N ILE A 52 -43.25 -11.04 -27.04
CA ILE A 52 -43.92 -10.36 -28.16
C ILE A 52 -45.21 -11.11 -28.49
N ASP A 53 -46.31 -10.37 -28.63
CA ASP A 53 -47.60 -10.94 -29.03
C ASP A 53 -47.53 -11.51 -30.46
N GLY A 54 -48.07 -12.73 -30.65
CA GLY A 54 -48.06 -13.43 -31.94
C GLY A 54 -46.84 -14.32 -32.20
N GLU A 55 -45.97 -14.52 -31.21
CA GLU A 55 -44.83 -15.46 -31.32
C GLU A 55 -45.26 -16.93 -31.41
N SER A 56 -44.47 -17.72 -32.14
CA SER A 56 -44.67 -19.18 -32.20
C SER A 56 -44.38 -19.84 -30.85
N ALA A 57 -45.02 -20.99 -30.57
CA ALA A 57 -44.80 -21.73 -29.32
C ALA A 57 -43.32 -22.10 -29.07
N MET A 58 -42.55 -22.34 -30.15
CA MET A 58 -41.11 -22.60 -30.05
C MET A 58 -40.32 -21.34 -29.68
N ALA A 59 -40.65 -20.19 -30.26
CA ALA A 59 -40.02 -18.91 -29.91
C ALA A 59 -40.29 -18.54 -28.45
N TRP A 60 -41.51 -18.76 -27.98
CA TRP A 60 -41.90 -18.55 -26.58
C TRP A 60 -41.09 -19.43 -25.62
N ARG A 61 -40.96 -20.73 -25.92
CA ARG A 61 -40.16 -21.66 -25.10
C ARG A 61 -38.68 -21.27 -25.05
N ASN A 62 -38.10 -20.90 -26.19
CA ASN A 62 -36.69 -20.49 -26.27
C ASN A 62 -36.43 -19.21 -25.45
N ARG A 63 -37.33 -18.22 -25.56
CA ARG A 63 -37.25 -16.96 -24.81
C ARG A 63 -37.39 -17.19 -23.31
N HIS A 64 -38.29 -18.08 -22.89
CA HIS A 64 -38.45 -18.44 -21.49
C HIS A 64 -37.17 -19.07 -20.92
N GLN A 65 -36.59 -20.05 -21.64
CA GLN A 65 -35.33 -20.66 -21.23
C GLN A 65 -34.19 -19.64 -21.13
N LEU A 66 -34.07 -18.75 -22.13
CA LEU A 66 -33.05 -17.70 -22.13
C LEU A 66 -33.19 -16.77 -20.92
N ARG A 67 -34.42 -16.40 -20.54
CA ARG A 67 -34.67 -15.56 -19.37
C ARG A 67 -34.28 -16.24 -18.06
N ASP A 68 -34.56 -17.53 -17.93
CA ASP A 68 -34.16 -18.31 -16.76
C ASP A 68 -32.62 -18.42 -16.67
N ASP A 69 -31.96 -18.67 -17.80
CA ASP A 69 -30.50 -18.72 -17.88
C ASP A 69 -29.86 -17.36 -17.54
N LEU A 70 -30.42 -16.25 -18.03
CA LEU A 70 -29.97 -14.89 -17.72
C LEU A 70 -30.14 -14.56 -16.23
N GLN A 71 -31.26 -14.93 -15.61
CA GLN A 71 -31.46 -14.75 -14.17
C GLN A 71 -30.48 -15.60 -13.34
N HIS A 72 -30.16 -16.80 -13.80
CA HIS A 72 -29.16 -17.64 -13.15
C HIS A 72 -27.77 -17.01 -13.23
N LEU A 73 -27.38 -16.52 -14.41
CA LEU A 73 -26.12 -15.80 -14.62
C LEU A 73 -26.04 -14.51 -13.80
N GLU A 74 -27.13 -13.75 -13.68
CA GLU A 74 -27.17 -12.56 -12.84
C GLU A 74 -26.89 -12.91 -11.36
N LYS A 75 -27.55 -13.95 -10.83
CA LYS A 75 -27.32 -14.42 -9.45
C LYS A 75 -25.86 -14.83 -9.24
N LEU A 76 -25.26 -15.55 -10.20
CA LEU A 76 -23.85 -15.91 -10.14
C LEU A 76 -22.95 -14.67 -10.14
N GLN A 77 -23.21 -13.67 -10.98
CA GLN A 77 -22.42 -12.45 -11.00
C GLN A 77 -22.55 -11.63 -9.71
N GLN A 78 -23.74 -11.59 -9.11
CA GLN A 78 -23.93 -10.96 -7.81
C GLN A 78 -23.13 -11.67 -6.71
N GLN A 79 -23.06 -13.00 -6.73
CA GLN A 79 -22.22 -13.77 -5.80
C GLN A 79 -20.73 -13.49 -6.02
N HIS A 80 -20.27 -13.48 -7.27
CA HIS A 80 -18.88 -13.14 -7.60
C HIS A 80 -18.51 -11.72 -7.18
N PHE A 81 -19.41 -10.76 -7.35
CA PHE A 81 -19.24 -9.40 -6.88
C PHE A 81 -19.12 -9.34 -5.35
N ALA A 82 -19.98 -10.05 -4.62
CA ALA A 82 -19.89 -10.12 -3.16
C ALA A 82 -18.56 -10.73 -2.67
N LEU A 83 -18.08 -11.80 -3.32
CA LEU A 83 -16.76 -12.38 -3.06
C LEU A 83 -15.64 -11.38 -3.36
N ALA A 84 -15.73 -10.66 -4.48
CA ALA A 84 -14.75 -9.66 -4.87
C ALA A 84 -14.67 -8.50 -3.87
N GLN A 85 -15.82 -8.05 -3.34
CA GLN A 85 -15.87 -7.04 -2.28
C GLN A 85 -15.25 -7.53 -0.97
N ALA A 86 -15.54 -8.76 -0.56
CA ALA A 86 -14.95 -9.36 0.64
C ALA A 86 -13.42 -9.41 0.54
N GLU A 87 -12.90 -9.84 -0.62
CA GLU A 87 -11.48 -9.87 -0.90
C GLU A 87 -10.86 -8.46 -0.92
N GLN A 88 -11.56 -7.47 -1.50
CA GLN A 88 -11.12 -6.07 -1.48
C GLN A 88 -10.98 -5.55 -0.04
N ARG A 89 -11.95 -5.81 0.84
CA ARG A 89 -11.88 -5.42 2.26
C ARG A 89 -10.70 -6.11 2.97
N ARG A 90 -10.47 -7.39 2.68
CA ARG A 90 -9.33 -8.15 3.20
C ARG A 90 -8.00 -7.51 2.78
N LEU A 91 -7.85 -7.18 1.50
CA LEU A 91 -6.66 -6.53 0.95
C LEU A 91 -6.45 -5.12 1.53
N GLN A 92 -7.52 -4.33 1.70
CA GLN A 92 -7.45 -3.02 2.34
C GLN A 92 -6.96 -3.09 3.78
N SER A 93 -7.51 -4.01 4.58
CA SER A 93 -7.02 -4.25 5.95
C SER A 93 -5.55 -4.65 5.96
N HIS A 94 -5.15 -5.54 5.05
CA HIS A 94 -3.76 -5.97 4.96
C HIS A 94 -2.81 -4.83 4.56
N LEU A 95 -3.23 -3.98 3.62
CA LEU A 95 -2.48 -2.79 3.19
C LEU A 95 -2.25 -1.83 4.36
N GLN A 96 -3.30 -1.55 5.16
CA GLN A 96 -3.19 -0.69 6.34
C GLN A 96 -2.18 -1.24 7.36
N GLN A 97 -2.26 -2.55 7.64
CA GLN A 97 -1.32 -3.20 8.56
C GLN A 97 0.13 -3.12 8.06
N GLN A 98 0.38 -3.36 6.77
CA GLN A 98 1.74 -3.22 6.21
C GLN A 98 2.21 -1.77 6.21
N ASN A 99 1.34 -0.81 5.94
CA ASN A 99 1.69 0.62 5.96
C ASN A 99 2.15 1.04 7.37
N VAL A 100 1.44 0.60 8.41
CA VAL A 100 1.85 0.82 9.81
C VAL A 100 3.22 0.21 10.08
N ARG A 101 3.50 -1.00 9.58
CA ARG A 101 4.82 -1.66 9.73
C ARG A 101 5.93 -0.89 9.05
N VAL A 102 5.72 -0.40 7.82
CA VAL A 102 6.73 0.41 7.12
C VAL A 102 7.01 1.71 7.87
N LYS A 103 5.95 2.43 8.28
CA LYS A 103 6.09 3.69 9.03
C LYS A 103 6.79 3.52 10.38
N SER A 104 6.53 2.41 11.08
CA SER A 104 7.21 2.14 12.35
C SER A 104 8.70 1.86 12.13
N LEU A 105 9.07 1.14 11.06
CA LEU A 105 10.47 0.93 10.68
C LEU A 105 11.16 2.24 10.29
N ASP A 106 10.49 3.11 9.52
CA ASP A 106 11.01 4.45 9.16
C ASP A 106 11.28 5.28 10.42
N THR A 107 10.37 5.26 11.37
CA THR A 107 10.54 5.94 12.66
C THR A 107 11.76 5.43 13.43
N VAL A 108 12.00 4.12 13.45
CA VAL A 108 13.16 3.53 14.12
C VAL A 108 14.46 3.90 13.41
N LEU A 109 14.48 3.86 12.08
CA LEU A 109 15.62 4.25 11.26
C LEU A 109 15.98 5.74 11.48
N ASP A 110 15.00 6.61 11.51
CA ASP A 110 15.20 8.04 11.76
C ASP A 110 15.72 8.32 13.17
N LYS A 111 15.16 7.66 14.19
CA LYS A 111 15.69 7.76 15.57
C LYS A 111 17.16 7.34 15.62
N ARG A 112 17.54 6.25 14.94
CA ARG A 112 18.94 5.81 14.88
C ARG A 112 19.84 6.84 14.18
N ARG A 113 19.40 7.38 13.04
CA ARG A 113 20.14 8.45 12.33
C ARG A 113 20.37 9.66 13.21
N LYS A 114 19.34 10.12 13.94
CA LYS A 114 19.45 11.26 14.87
C LYS A 114 20.45 10.98 16.01
N ILE A 115 20.44 9.77 16.57
CA ILE A 115 21.40 9.38 17.62
C ILE A 115 22.83 9.39 17.07
N GLU A 116 23.06 8.88 15.87
CA GLU A 116 24.38 8.87 15.25
C GLU A 116 24.88 10.29 14.94
N LEU A 117 24.03 11.14 14.37
CA LEU A 117 24.33 12.56 14.15
C LEU A 117 24.69 13.27 15.46
N SER A 118 23.89 13.06 16.51
CA SER A 118 24.18 13.65 17.82
C SER A 118 25.51 13.17 18.39
N LYS A 119 25.86 11.89 18.23
CA LYS A 119 27.17 11.36 18.65
C LYS A 119 28.31 12.01 17.87
N ALA A 120 28.17 12.13 16.55
CA ALA A 120 29.16 12.77 15.70
C ALA A 120 29.39 14.24 16.08
N MET A 121 28.31 14.99 16.29
CA MET A 121 28.38 16.39 16.74
C MET A 121 29.07 16.52 18.10
N ARG A 122 28.76 15.64 19.06
CA ARG A 122 29.43 15.66 20.38
C ARG A 122 30.92 15.36 20.28
N THR A 123 31.31 14.40 19.42
CA THR A 123 32.73 14.09 19.20
C THR A 123 33.47 15.25 18.54
N GLU A 124 32.84 15.91 17.56
CA GLU A 124 33.41 17.07 16.89
C GLU A 124 33.54 18.27 17.85
N GLN A 125 32.50 18.55 18.62
CA GLN A 125 32.52 19.60 19.64
C GLN A 125 33.63 19.37 20.66
N ARG A 126 33.75 18.14 21.20
CA ARG A 126 34.82 17.79 22.14
C ARG A 126 36.20 18.02 21.54
N LEU A 127 36.41 17.62 20.29
CA LEU A 127 37.69 17.77 19.60
C LEU A 127 38.03 19.25 19.36
N ASN A 128 37.02 20.06 19.00
CA ASN A 128 37.17 21.52 18.88
C ASN A 128 37.49 22.19 20.23
N ASP A 129 36.84 21.76 21.31
CA ASP A 129 37.10 22.27 22.66
C ASP A 129 38.53 21.92 23.11
N GLU A 130 38.99 20.69 22.85
CA GLU A 130 40.35 20.23 23.14
C GLU A 130 41.39 21.05 22.36
N ILE A 131 41.17 21.28 21.05
CA ILE A 131 42.04 22.14 20.24
C ILE A 131 42.02 23.59 20.72
N GLY A 132 40.84 24.12 21.07
CA GLY A 132 40.66 25.47 21.60
C GLY A 132 41.44 25.67 22.90
N ALA A 133 41.35 24.72 23.83
CA ALA A 133 42.10 24.72 25.07
C ALA A 133 43.61 24.69 24.82
N GLN A 134 44.10 23.80 23.94
CA GLN A 134 45.53 23.74 23.59
C GLN A 134 46.05 25.07 23.04
N ARG A 135 45.31 25.71 22.12
CA ARG A 135 45.68 27.03 21.59
C ARG A 135 45.68 28.11 22.67
N TYR A 136 44.72 28.08 23.59
CA TYR A 136 44.68 29.00 24.72
C TYR A 136 45.91 28.86 25.61
N PHE A 137 46.28 27.63 25.99
CA PHE A 137 47.47 27.37 26.81
C PHE A 137 48.77 27.75 26.09
N GLN A 138 48.91 27.45 24.80
CA GLN A 138 50.06 27.88 24.00
C GLN A 138 50.20 29.40 23.92
N ARG A 139 49.10 30.14 23.71
CA ARG A 139 49.13 31.61 23.72
C ARG A 139 49.49 32.17 25.09
N ARG A 140 49.06 31.53 26.17
CA ARG A 140 49.36 31.98 27.54
C ARG A 140 50.82 31.73 27.92
N LEU A 141 51.39 30.60 27.48
CA LEU A 141 52.80 30.28 27.64
C LEU A 141 53.71 31.16 26.77
N ASN A 142 53.30 31.45 25.53
CA ASN A 142 54.04 32.33 24.63
C ASN A 142 53.78 33.83 24.87
N GLY A 143 52.78 34.17 25.69
CA GLY A 143 52.34 35.53 25.99
C GLY A 143 52.82 36.09 27.32
N SER A 144 53.67 35.37 28.07
CA SER A 144 54.41 35.96 29.19
C SER A 144 55.62 36.74 28.65
N LEU A 145 55.34 37.93 28.11
CA LEU A 145 56.19 39.13 28.14
C LEU A 145 55.47 40.25 27.38
N PRO A 146 54.68 41.08 28.08
CA PRO A 146 54.79 42.52 27.97
C PRO A 146 55.68 43.02 29.12
N GLN A 147 56.59 43.93 28.78
CA GLN A 147 57.44 44.68 29.71
C GLN A 147 56.62 45.41 30.79
#